data_AF-A0A7R9V9C3-F1
#
_entry.id   AF-A0A7R9V9C3-F1
#
_cell.length_a   1.000
_cell.length_b   1.000
_cell.length_c   1.000
_cell.angle_alpha   90.00
_cell.angle_beta   90.00
_cell.angle_gamma   90.00
#
_symmetry.space_group_name_H-M   'P 1'
#
loop_
_entity.id
_entity.type
_entity.pdbx_description
1 polymer ?
#
loop_
_entity_poly.entity_id
_entity_poly.type
_entity_poly.pdbx_seq_one_letter_code
_entity_poly.pdbx_strand_id
1 'polypeptide(L)'
;MVFVLSAVSPERMPAALANVARLLKPGTGRLLFRDYGRGDLAQDKHQAGAAKKLGENFYVRGDGTRCYYFDGAELPALFAPHGLLLSESKLHARDVDNHK
;
A
#
# COMPACT_ATOMS: atom_id res chain seq x y z
N MET A 1 12.54 -1.15 -4.62
CA MET A 1 11.13 -0.78 -4.83
C MET A 1 10.26 -1.77 -4.08
N VAL A 2 9.36 -1.31 -3.21
CA VAL A 2 8.40 -2.16 -2.48
C VAL A 2 7.01 -1.95 -3.08
N PHE A 3 6.38 -3.05 -3.50
CA PHE A 3 5.06 -3.11 -4.12
C PHE A 3 4.16 -4.18 -3.51
N VAL A 4 4.49 -4.60 -2.29
CA VAL A 4 3.89 -5.77 -1.62
C VAL A 4 3.41 -5.46 -0.21
N LEU A 5 3.45 -4.19 0.22
CA LEU A 5 3.06 -3.86 1.59
C LEU A 5 1.56 -4.08 1.76
N SER A 6 0.74 -3.84 0.73
CA SER A 6 -0.70 -4.12 0.73
C SER A 6 -1.06 -5.59 1.00
N ALA A 7 -0.17 -6.54 0.72
CA ALA A 7 -0.37 -7.96 1.00
C ALA A 7 -0.03 -8.36 2.45
N VAL A 8 0.65 -7.47 3.18
CA VAL A 8 0.97 -7.61 4.59
C VAL A 8 -0.20 -7.09 5.41
N SER A 9 -0.59 -7.78 6.49
CA SER A 9 -1.61 -7.21 7.36
C SER A 9 -1.13 -5.88 7.97
N PRO A 10 -2.02 -4.89 8.19
CA PRO A 10 -1.66 -3.61 8.80
C PRO A 10 -0.86 -3.75 10.11
N GLU A 11 -1.23 -4.69 10.98
CA GLU A 11 -0.54 -4.94 12.25
C GLU A 11 0.91 -5.42 12.10
N ARG A 12 1.29 -5.92 10.91
CA ARG A 12 2.65 -6.40 10.60
C ARG A 12 3.44 -5.44 9.72
N MET A 13 2.83 -4.40 9.18
CA MET A 13 3.53 -3.41 8.35
C MET A 13 4.68 -2.71 9.09
N PRO A 14 4.55 -2.31 10.38
CA PRO A 14 5.66 -1.68 11.10
C PRO A 14 6.91 -2.58 11.18
N ALA A 15 6.74 -3.88 11.41
CA ALA A 15 7.85 -4.82 11.43
C ALA A 15 8.50 -4.98 10.04
N ALA A 16 7.69 -5.00 8.98
CA ALA A 16 8.20 -5.04 7.60
C ALA A 16 9.00 -3.78 7.26
N LEU A 17 8.51 -2.60 7.63
CA LEU A 17 9.17 -1.32 7.41
C LEU A 17 10.47 -1.19 8.20
N ALA A 18 10.49 -1.64 9.47
CA ALA A 18 11.71 -1.69 10.27
C ALA A 18 12.79 -2.56 9.62
N ASN A 19 12.42 -3.72 9.08
CA ASN A 19 13.34 -4.60 8.35
C ASN A 19 13.88 -3.94 7.08
N VAL A 20 13.01 -3.28 6.31
CA VAL A 20 13.42 -2.55 5.09
C VAL A 20 14.39 -1.42 5.46
N ALA A 21 14.06 -0.60 6.46
CA ALA A 21 14.89 0.51 6.90
C ALA A 21 16.30 0.06 7.30
N ARG A 22 16.43 -1.07 8.02
CA ARG A 22 17.72 -1.64 8.43
C ARG A 22 18.61 -2.06 7.25
N LEU A 23 18.01 -2.42 6.12
CA LEU A 23 18.73 -2.85 4.92
C LEU A 23 19.17 -1.67 4.03
N LEU A 24 18.63 -0.48 4.26
CA LEU A 24 19.02 0.71 3.52
C LEU A 24 20.38 1.21 3.98
N LYS A 25 21.16 1.75 3.05
CA LYS A 25 22.41 2.46 3.37
C LYS A 25 22.08 3.63 4.31
N PRO A 26 22.71 3.74 5.50
CA PRO A 26 22.47 4.86 6.41
C PRO A 26 22.70 6.22 5.73
N GLY A 27 21.80 7.18 5.96
CA GLY A 27 21.86 8.56 5.45
C GLY A 27 21.48 8.74 3.97
N THR A 28 21.94 7.85 3.08
CA THR A 28 21.75 8.00 1.63
C THR A 28 20.72 7.04 1.03
N GLY A 29 20.34 5.99 1.74
CA GLY A 29 19.36 5.02 1.28
C GLY A 29 18.00 5.67 1.06
N ARG A 30 17.28 5.17 0.06
CA ARG A 30 15.93 5.61 -0.29
C ARG A 30 15.04 4.40 -0.51
N LEU A 31 13.80 4.50 -0.05
CA LEU A 31 12.76 3.53 -0.31
C LEU A 31 11.82 4.10 -1.37
N LEU A 32 11.70 3.39 -2.48
CA LEU A 32 10.63 3.63 -3.45
C LEU A 32 9.44 2.74 -3.09
N PHE A 33 8.32 3.36 -2.74
CA PHE A 33 7.06 2.70 -2.42
C PHE A 33 6.03 2.97 -3.52
N ARG A 34 5.34 1.91 -3.96
CA ARG A 34 4.24 1.99 -4.93
C ARG A 34 3.27 0.86 -4.65
N ASP A 35 2.05 1.18 -4.23
CA ASP A 35 1.04 0.19 -3.89
C ASP A 35 -0.38 0.73 -4.18
N TYR A 36 -1.42 -0.06 -3.88
CA TYR A 36 -2.80 0.34 -4.14
C TYR A 36 -3.21 1.57 -3.33
N GLY A 37 -3.79 2.56 -4.02
CA GLY A 37 -4.37 3.75 -3.39
C GLY A 37 -5.83 3.55 -3.04
N ARG A 38 -6.31 4.22 -1.99
CA ARG A 38 -7.74 4.33 -1.68
C ARG A 38 -8.50 4.94 -2.86
N GLY A 39 -9.66 4.37 -3.18
CA GLY A 39 -10.48 4.73 -4.34
C GLY A 39 -10.02 4.11 -5.66
N ASP A 40 -9.09 3.15 -5.62
CA ASP A 40 -8.72 2.37 -6.80
C ASP A 40 -9.93 1.55 -7.29
N LEU A 41 -10.10 1.44 -8.60
CA LEU A 41 -11.20 0.68 -9.23
C LEU A 41 -11.27 -0.78 -8.74
N ALA A 42 -10.13 -1.39 -8.39
CA ALA A 42 -10.10 -2.71 -7.77
C ALA A 42 -10.75 -2.71 -6.38
N GLN A 43 -10.59 -1.64 -5.60
CA GLN A 43 -11.25 -1.46 -4.31
C GLN A 43 -12.77 -1.42 -4.50
N ASP A 44 -13.27 -0.65 -5.45
CA ASP A 44 -14.71 -0.54 -5.74
C ASP A 44 -15.30 -1.89 -6.16
N LYS A 45 -14.58 -2.63 -7.02
CA LYS A 45 -14.95 -4.00 -7.43
C LYS A 45 -14.96 -4.96 -6.24
N HIS A 46 -14.04 -4.81 -5.30
CA HIS A 46 -14.01 -5.63 -4.08
C HIS A 46 -15.14 -5.27 -3.12
N GLN A 47 -15.52 -4.00 -3.02
CA GLN A 47 -16.68 -3.56 -2.25
C GLN A 47 -18.00 -4.04 -2.87
N ALA A 48 -18.08 -4.10 -4.20
CA ALA A 48 -19.27 -4.52 -4.94
C ALA A 48 -19.36 -6.05 -5.20
N GLY A 49 -18.34 -6.84 -4.86
CA GLY A 49 -18.17 -8.22 -5.32
C GLY A 49 -17.72 -9.22 -4.25
N ALA A 50 -17.07 -10.31 -4.72
CA ALA A 50 -16.75 -11.53 -3.97
C ALA A 50 -15.54 -11.46 -3.01
N ALA A 51 -14.87 -10.31 -2.87
CA ALA A 51 -13.74 -10.19 -1.94
C ALA A 51 -14.25 -10.10 -0.50
N LYS A 52 -13.67 -10.88 0.41
CA LYS A 52 -14.07 -10.81 1.82
C LYS A 52 -13.35 -9.64 2.49
N LYS A 53 -14.13 -8.69 3.02
CA LYS A 53 -13.61 -7.58 3.82
C LYS A 53 -13.02 -8.11 5.13
N LEU A 54 -11.77 -7.76 5.41
CA LEU A 54 -11.05 -8.11 6.64
C LEU A 54 -10.99 -6.91 7.61
N GLY A 55 -11.10 -5.69 7.10
CA GLY A 55 -11.06 -4.46 7.89
C GLY A 55 -11.34 -3.23 7.02
N GLU A 56 -11.13 -2.03 7.58
CA GLU A 56 -11.16 -0.81 6.79
C GLU A 56 -10.03 -0.82 5.76
N ASN A 57 -10.37 -0.53 4.51
CA ASN A 57 -9.46 -0.60 3.36
C ASN A 57 -8.71 -1.94 3.19
N PHE A 58 -9.14 -3.01 3.87
CA PHE A 58 -8.43 -4.28 3.91
C PHE A 58 -9.32 -5.46 3.51
N TYR A 59 -8.88 -6.21 2.52
CA TYR A 59 -9.66 -7.28 1.88
C TYR A 59 -8.80 -8.51 1.65
N VAL A 60 -9.46 -9.66 1.45
CA VAL A 60 -8.86 -10.86 0.88
C VAL A 60 -9.53 -11.21 -0.44
N ARG A 61 -8.70 -11.47 -1.45
CA ARG A 61 -9.09 -11.84 -2.81
C ARG A 61 -9.45 -13.33 -2.87
N GLY A 62 -10.02 -13.75 -4.00
CA GLY A 62 -10.44 -15.14 -4.22
C GLY A 62 -9.28 -16.15 -4.20
N ASP A 63 -8.06 -15.71 -4.48
CA ASP A 63 -6.83 -16.51 -4.41
C ASP A 63 -6.21 -16.58 -2.98
N GLY A 64 -6.86 -15.95 -1.99
CA GLY A 64 -6.36 -15.86 -0.61
C GLY A 64 -5.33 -14.74 -0.39
N THR A 65 -4.95 -14.00 -1.42
CA THR A 65 -4.04 -12.85 -1.29
C THR A 65 -4.76 -11.68 -0.62
N ARG A 66 -4.12 -11.05 0.36
CA ARG A 66 -4.66 -9.85 1.01
C ARG A 66 -4.36 -8.62 0.19
N CYS A 67 -5.22 -7.60 0.25
CA CYS A 67 -4.93 -6.29 -0.29
C CYS A 67 -5.43 -5.18 0.65
N TYR A 68 -4.52 -4.31 1.03
CA TYR A 68 -4.78 -3.06 1.71
C TYR A 68 -4.69 -1.90 0.72
N TYR A 69 -5.62 -0.96 0.81
CA TYR A 69 -5.68 0.24 -0.03
C TYR A 69 -5.26 1.46 0.78
N PHE A 70 -4.12 2.05 0.44
CA PHE A 70 -3.49 3.09 1.24
C PHE A 70 -4.09 4.48 0.97
N ASP A 71 -4.29 5.25 2.03
CA ASP A 71 -4.48 6.69 1.93
C ASP A 71 -3.12 7.41 1.78
N GLY A 72 -3.02 8.41 0.91
CA GLY A 72 -1.78 9.19 0.81
C GLY A 72 -1.41 9.89 2.12
N ALA A 73 -2.41 10.25 2.93
CA ALA A 73 -2.24 10.96 4.19
C ALA A 73 -1.72 10.08 5.34
N GLU A 74 -1.94 8.76 5.32
CA GLU A 74 -1.45 7.86 6.37
C GLU A 74 0.01 7.43 6.16
N LEU A 75 0.53 7.49 4.93
CA LEU A 75 1.88 7.03 4.60
C LEU A 75 2.98 7.73 5.42
N PRO A 76 2.98 9.06 5.61
CA PRO A 76 3.99 9.70 6.46
C PRO A 76 3.99 9.16 7.89
N ALA A 77 2.80 8.97 8.49
CA ALA A 77 2.66 8.48 9.85
C ALA A 77 3.10 7.02 9.99
N LEU A 78 2.85 6.20 8.97
CA LEU A 78 3.25 4.80 8.94
C LEU A 78 4.76 4.62 8.76
N PHE A 79 5.42 5.47 7.97
CA PHE A 79 6.84 5.29 7.59
C PHE A 79 7.81 6.07 8.51
N ALA A 80 7.42 7.24 9.02
CA ALA A 80 8.29 8.11 9.82
C ALA A 80 8.88 7.44 11.08
N PRO A 81 8.15 6.60 11.85
CA PRO A 81 8.70 5.91 13.02
C PRO A 81 9.89 4.99 12.70
N HIS A 82 10.08 4.63 11.42
CA HIS A 82 11.17 3.77 10.96
C HIS A 82 12.31 4.56 10.31
N GLY A 83 12.33 5.89 10.46
CA GLY A 83 13.34 6.77 9.84
C GLY A 83 13.16 6.94 8.33
N LEU A 84 12.01 6.52 7.78
CA LEU A 84 11.67 6.63 6.36
C LEU A 84 10.83 7.89 6.15
N LEU A 85 11.51 9.02 5.95
CA LEU A 85 10.85 10.31 5.76
C LEU A 85 10.36 10.48 4.32
N LEU A 86 9.13 10.98 4.17
CA LEU A 86 8.55 11.24 2.86
C LEU A 86 9.33 12.35 2.15
N SER A 87 9.89 12.04 0.98
CA SER A 87 10.54 13.04 0.11
C SER A 87 9.60 13.51 -1.01
N GLU A 88 8.82 12.59 -1.58
CA GLU A 88 7.86 12.85 -2.65
C GLU A 88 6.72 11.82 -2.57
N SER A 89 5.49 12.25 -2.88
CA SER A 89 4.33 11.38 -3.05
C SER A 89 3.53 11.82 -4.26
N LYS A 90 3.06 10.84 -5.05
CA LYS A 90 2.18 11.09 -6.19
C LYS A 90 1.16 9.97 -6.29
N LEU A 91 -0.12 10.33 -6.28
CA LEU A 91 -1.18 9.41 -6.66
C LEU A 91 -1.19 9.27 -8.18
N HIS A 92 -1.14 8.04 -8.67
CA HIS A 92 -1.25 7.76 -10.10
C HIS A 92 -2.68 7.32 -10.41
N ALA A 93 -3.50 8.25 -10.93
CA ALA A 93 -4.80 7.96 -11.49
C ALA A 93 -4.68 7.78 -13.01
N ARG A 94 -5.33 6.75 -13.55
CA ARG A 94 -5.43 6.52 -14.99
C ARG A 94 -6.87 6.20 -15.32
N ASP A 95 -7.49 7.04 -16.14
CA ASP A 95 -8.79 6.75 -16.72
C ASP A 95 -8.63 5.74 -17.86
N VAL A 96 -9.52 4.75 -17.88
CA VAL A 96 -9.54 3.70 -18.90
C VAL A 96 -10.91 3.70 -19.55
N ASP A 97 -11.00 4.32 -20.72
CA ASP A 97 -12.16 4.22 -21.60
C ASP A 97 -12.05 2.96 -22.46
N ASN A 98 -12.90 1.99 -22.17
CA ASN A 98 -13.04 0.81 -23.03
C ASN A 98 -13.88 1.20 -24.25
N HIS A 99 -13.24 1.42 -25.39
CA HIS A 99 -13.94 1.48 -26.68
C HIS A 99 -14.43 0.06 -27.01
N LYS A 100 -15.75 -0.12 -27.07
CA LYS A 100 -16.41 -1.34 -27.54
C LYS A 100 -16.42 -1.38 -29.07
#